data_AF-A0A934DWC3-F1
#
_entry.id   AF-A0A934DWC3-F1
#
_cell.length_a   1.000
_cell.length_b   1.000
_cell.length_c   1.000
_cell.angle_alpha   90.00
_cell.angle_beta   90.00
_cell.angle_gamma   90.00
#
_symmetry.space_group_name_H-M   'P 1'
#
loop_
_entity.id
_entity.type
_entity.pdbx_description
1 polymer ?
#
loop_
_entity_poly.entity_id
_entity_poly.type
_entity_poly.pdbx_seq_one_letter_code
_entity_poly.pdbx_strand_id
1 'polypeptide(L)'
;MGNEIDRPRFAARAKDAHARGGQRWALTSGGRAVELLRTAPVLRQLSLRHARRLLGLVLLAALVVVSATLAKSPGALALRDSWVNERLHSALEAMGAAAAVFAALLLRQRTERGIAAYPLLIDGLLAMGILKGFHAVLALGHGFVLLHTVSFLAGSVGFALVWFPPRDLPRRRGKWFTWLVASLCVALGIWTLVARQTLPAMMVSGEFTPLAKLLNGLSGALFLVAAVRILAEYWGSGDVESYWLGTVSIVFGLSGLLFGQSRLWDPVWWLWHLLQLGAFAMLMQVIVKKHRKRIAELAAARAYRELAERLEVAKEAAENANRSKTEAMNIVAHELRTPLAGLHLGLQQSRRQLGKGKPVDDPALDRLERSARRIARLVEDLLDASRMDRGGLTMEPVRLDLRPLVSRVVDEQAKAASRR
;
A
#
# COMPACT_ATOMS: atom_id res chain seq x y z
N MET A 1 50.88 -20.18 -59.94
CA MET A 1 51.13 -21.26 -58.96
C MET A 1 52.29 -20.82 -58.09
N GLY A 2 52.04 -20.57 -56.81
CA GLY A 2 53.04 -20.08 -55.87
C GLY A 2 52.34 -19.77 -54.56
N ASN A 3 52.47 -20.68 -53.62
CA ASN A 3 51.79 -20.75 -52.33
C ASN A 3 52.61 -19.95 -51.32
N GLU A 4 52.06 -18.91 -50.72
CA GLU A 4 52.72 -18.15 -49.66
C GLU A 4 51.99 -18.34 -48.32
N ILE A 5 52.81 -18.58 -47.32
CA ILE A 5 52.51 -19.13 -46.00
C ILE A 5 52.13 -17.98 -45.07
N ASP A 6 51.03 -18.09 -44.33
CA ASP A 6 50.84 -17.27 -43.12
C ASP A 6 50.15 -18.05 -41.98
N ARG A 7 50.88 -18.17 -40.87
CA ARG A 7 50.44 -18.47 -39.49
C ARG A 7 51.17 -17.44 -38.61
N PRO A 8 50.61 -16.92 -37.49
CA PRO A 8 49.64 -17.59 -36.62
C PRO A 8 48.56 -16.67 -35.98
N ARG A 9 47.34 -17.20 -35.80
CA ARG A 9 46.34 -16.66 -34.85
C ARG A 9 45.79 -17.76 -33.94
N PHE A 10 46.65 -18.35 -33.11
CA PHE A 10 46.23 -19.32 -32.09
C PHE A 10 46.71 -19.02 -30.66
N ALA A 11 47.31 -17.85 -30.40
CA ALA A 11 47.79 -17.50 -29.05
C ALA A 11 46.85 -16.61 -28.23
N ALA A 12 45.80 -16.00 -28.81
CA ALA A 12 44.97 -15.03 -28.10
C ALA A 12 43.72 -15.60 -27.41
N ARG A 13 43.35 -16.87 -27.65
CA ARG A 13 42.13 -17.47 -27.06
C ARG A 13 42.35 -18.28 -25.78
N ALA A 14 43.60 -18.48 -25.36
CA ALA A 14 43.93 -19.25 -24.16
C ALA A 14 44.02 -18.41 -22.88
N LYS A 15 44.26 -17.09 -22.97
CA LYS A 15 44.34 -16.21 -21.78
C LYS A 15 42.97 -15.78 -21.24
N ASP A 16 41.95 -15.69 -22.09
CA ASP A 16 40.58 -15.32 -21.69
C ASP A 16 39.75 -16.48 -21.11
N ALA A 17 40.22 -17.72 -21.26
CA ALA A 17 39.60 -18.88 -20.63
C ALA A 17 40.00 -19.01 -19.15
N HIS A 18 41.18 -18.51 -18.76
CA HIS A 18 41.65 -18.60 -17.38
C HIS A 18 41.04 -17.52 -16.46
N ALA A 19 40.71 -16.34 -16.99
CA ALA A 19 40.05 -15.28 -16.23
C ALA A 19 38.54 -15.52 -15.99
N ARG A 20 37.86 -16.26 -16.88
CA ARG A 20 36.44 -16.62 -16.74
C ARG A 20 36.19 -17.93 -15.98
N GLY A 21 37.23 -18.75 -15.78
CA GLY A 21 37.17 -19.96 -14.96
C GLY A 21 37.22 -19.68 -13.45
N GLY A 22 37.88 -18.61 -13.02
CA GLY A 22 38.09 -18.27 -11.61
C GLY A 22 36.84 -17.73 -10.88
N GLN A 23 35.90 -17.09 -11.59
CA GLN A 23 34.67 -16.57 -10.98
C GLN A 23 33.53 -17.60 -10.92
N ARG A 24 33.64 -18.72 -11.64
CA ARG A 24 32.60 -19.76 -11.66
C ARG A 24 32.81 -20.84 -10.60
N TRP A 25 34.00 -20.91 -10.01
CA TRP A 25 34.34 -21.79 -8.88
C TRP A 25 34.18 -21.15 -7.50
N ALA A 26 33.84 -19.85 -7.42
CA ALA A 26 33.52 -19.18 -6.15
C ALA A 26 32.03 -19.35 -5.72
N LEU A 27 31.25 -20.18 -6.44
CA LEU A 27 29.84 -20.49 -6.14
C LEU A 27 29.63 -21.95 -5.71
N THR A 28 30.70 -22.67 -5.37
CA THR A 28 30.62 -24.01 -4.79
C THR A 28 30.88 -23.94 -3.28
N SER A 29 29.96 -24.57 -2.52
CA SER A 29 29.85 -24.69 -1.06
C SER A 29 29.79 -23.40 -0.20
N GLY A 30 30.72 -22.44 -0.34
CA GLY A 30 30.84 -21.28 0.56
C GLY A 30 29.73 -20.24 0.42
N GLY A 31 29.37 -19.86 -0.81
CA GLY A 31 28.31 -18.87 -1.07
C GLY A 31 26.91 -19.35 -0.65
N ARG A 32 26.61 -20.64 -0.87
CA ARG A 32 25.36 -21.25 -0.37
C ARG A 32 25.34 -21.35 1.14
N ALA A 33 26.47 -21.63 1.80
CA ALA A 33 26.54 -21.66 3.26
C ALA A 33 26.32 -20.27 3.87
N VAL A 34 26.87 -19.20 3.29
CA VAL A 34 26.66 -17.82 3.74
C VAL A 34 25.22 -17.35 3.50
N GLU A 35 24.60 -17.73 2.39
CA GLU A 35 23.20 -17.43 2.10
C GLU A 35 22.23 -18.25 2.96
N LEU A 36 22.56 -19.53 3.25
CA LEU A 36 21.86 -20.36 4.23
C LEU A 36 21.98 -19.78 5.64
N LEU A 37 23.13 -19.27 6.04
CA LEU A 37 23.32 -18.62 7.35
C LEU A 37 22.58 -17.28 7.47
N ARG A 38 22.44 -16.52 6.36
CA ARG A 38 21.62 -15.29 6.31
C ARG A 38 20.12 -15.57 6.28
N THR A 39 19.68 -16.64 5.62
CA THR A 39 18.26 -17.02 5.50
C THR A 39 17.78 -17.90 6.66
N ALA A 40 18.65 -18.63 7.34
CA ALA A 40 18.34 -19.45 8.51
C ALA A 40 17.56 -18.70 9.62
N PRO A 41 17.94 -17.49 10.06
CA PRO A 41 17.16 -16.75 11.05
C PRO A 41 15.80 -16.32 10.51
N VAL A 42 15.68 -15.98 9.22
CA VAL A 42 14.40 -15.60 8.58
C VAL A 42 13.47 -16.81 8.47
N LEU A 43 13.97 -17.95 8.00
CA LEU A 43 13.25 -19.21 7.90
C LEU A 43 12.83 -19.73 9.28
N ARG A 44 13.70 -19.60 10.29
CA ARG A 44 13.40 -19.94 11.69
C ARG A 44 12.35 -19.01 12.30
N GLN A 45 12.41 -17.71 12.02
CA GLN A 45 11.36 -16.78 12.47
C GLN A 45 10.02 -17.05 11.78
N LEU A 46 10.01 -17.39 10.50
CA LEU A 46 8.81 -17.80 9.77
C LEU A 46 8.23 -19.09 10.36
N SER A 47 9.05 -20.13 10.58
CA SER A 47 8.58 -21.39 11.18
C SER A 47 8.03 -21.20 12.60
N LEU A 48 8.68 -20.38 13.42
CA LEU A 48 8.20 -20.02 14.76
C LEU A 48 6.87 -19.25 14.72
N ARG A 49 6.70 -18.31 13.77
CA ARG A 49 5.44 -17.59 13.58
C ARG A 49 4.30 -18.53 13.17
N HIS A 50 4.55 -19.44 12.23
CA HIS A 50 3.57 -20.45 11.82
C HIS A 50 3.23 -21.40 12.97
N ALA A 51 4.22 -21.87 13.74
CA ALA A 51 4.01 -22.73 14.89
C ALA A 51 3.18 -22.05 16.00
N ARG A 52 3.47 -20.79 16.32
CA ARG A 52 2.67 -20.01 17.30
C ARG A 52 1.22 -19.82 16.85
N ARG A 53 1.01 -19.56 15.56
CA ARG A 53 -0.34 -19.42 14.97
C ARG A 53 -1.11 -20.74 15.00
N LEU A 54 -0.47 -21.84 14.63
CA LEU A 54 -1.08 -23.17 14.71
C LEU A 54 -1.42 -23.53 16.15
N LEU A 55 -0.50 -23.30 17.10
CA LEU A 55 -0.76 -23.50 18.53
C LEU A 55 -1.96 -22.67 19.00
N GLY A 56 -2.05 -21.40 18.58
CA GLY A 56 -3.20 -20.55 18.89
C GLY A 56 -4.53 -21.11 18.38
N LEU A 57 -4.56 -21.66 17.16
CA LEU A 57 -5.76 -22.31 16.61
C LEU A 57 -6.15 -23.58 17.39
N VAL A 58 -5.17 -24.40 17.76
CA VAL A 58 -5.39 -25.61 18.57
C VAL A 58 -5.91 -25.24 19.96
N LEU A 59 -5.31 -24.25 20.62
CA LEU A 59 -5.75 -23.76 21.93
C LEU A 59 -7.16 -23.17 21.87
N LEU A 60 -7.50 -22.43 20.80
CA LEU A 60 -8.85 -21.92 20.58
C LEU A 60 -9.86 -23.06 20.46
N ALA A 61 -9.58 -24.06 19.61
CA ALA A 61 -10.47 -25.20 19.45
C ALA A 61 -10.62 -26.01 20.75
N ALA A 62 -9.51 -26.25 21.46
CA ALA A 62 -9.51 -26.93 22.75
C ALA A 62 -10.32 -26.16 23.79
N LEU A 63 -10.15 -24.83 23.88
CA LEU A 63 -10.91 -23.97 24.78
C LEU A 63 -12.42 -24.08 24.53
N VAL A 64 -12.83 -24.06 23.26
CA VAL A 64 -14.24 -24.19 22.88
C VAL A 64 -14.80 -25.56 23.29
N VAL A 65 -14.07 -26.65 23.00
CA VAL A 65 -14.49 -28.00 23.38
C VAL A 65 -14.57 -28.16 24.90
N VAL A 66 -13.55 -27.71 25.63
CA VAL A 66 -13.51 -27.76 27.10
C VAL A 66 -14.64 -26.92 27.71
N SER A 67 -14.91 -25.73 27.18
CA SER A 67 -16.02 -24.90 27.66
C SER A 67 -17.37 -25.60 27.47
N ALA A 68 -17.56 -26.24 26.32
CA ALA A 68 -18.79 -26.99 26.03
C ALA A 68 -18.94 -28.26 26.89
N THR A 69 -17.85 -28.99 27.17
CA THR A 69 -17.89 -30.18 28.03
C THR A 69 -18.12 -29.80 29.50
N LEU A 70 -17.46 -28.75 29.99
CA LEU A 70 -17.68 -28.23 31.35
C LEU A 70 -19.12 -27.77 31.55
N ALA A 71 -19.71 -27.07 30.58
CA ALA A 71 -21.11 -26.63 30.61
C ALA A 71 -22.11 -27.80 30.73
N LYS A 72 -21.73 -29.02 30.31
CA LYS A 72 -22.57 -30.22 30.40
C LYS A 72 -22.28 -31.08 31.63
N SER A 73 -21.18 -30.82 32.32
CA SER A 73 -20.71 -31.64 33.44
C SER A 73 -21.74 -31.71 34.58
N PRO A 74 -21.79 -32.81 35.36
CA PRO A 74 -22.73 -32.94 36.48
C PRO A 74 -22.57 -31.83 37.54
N GLY A 75 -21.33 -31.36 37.77
CA GLY A 75 -21.05 -30.27 38.72
C GLY A 75 -21.50 -28.89 38.26
N ALA A 76 -21.82 -28.71 36.98
CA ALA A 76 -22.35 -27.46 36.42
C ALA A 76 -23.87 -27.33 36.64
N LEU A 77 -24.40 -27.92 37.70
CA LEU A 77 -25.83 -27.97 38.02
C LEU A 77 -26.45 -26.56 38.11
N ALA A 78 -25.69 -25.56 38.56
CA ALA A 78 -26.09 -24.15 38.60
C ALA A 78 -26.05 -23.43 37.22
N LEU A 79 -25.36 -23.98 36.23
CA LEU A 79 -25.34 -23.46 34.85
C LEU A 79 -26.36 -24.16 33.95
N ARG A 80 -27.04 -25.22 34.42
CA ARG A 80 -28.04 -25.94 33.62
C ARG A 80 -29.35 -25.17 33.45
N ASP A 81 -29.55 -24.09 34.20
CA ASP A 81 -30.71 -23.24 34.04
C ASP A 81 -30.66 -22.56 32.67
N SER A 82 -31.68 -22.83 31.86
CA SER A 82 -31.87 -22.20 30.56
C SER A 82 -32.09 -20.70 30.76
N TRP A 83 -31.14 -19.88 30.35
CA TRP A 83 -31.31 -18.43 30.40
C TRP A 83 -32.06 -17.97 29.16
N VAL A 84 -33.34 -17.67 29.33
CA VAL A 84 -34.23 -17.24 28.25
C VAL A 84 -34.14 -15.72 28.09
N ASN A 85 -33.67 -15.27 26.92
CA ASN A 85 -33.66 -13.86 26.57
C ASN A 85 -33.81 -13.66 25.06
N GLU A 86 -35.07 -13.60 24.62
CA GLU A 86 -35.41 -13.45 23.20
C GLU A 86 -34.89 -12.14 22.60
N ARG A 87 -34.95 -11.03 23.36
CA ARG A 87 -34.49 -9.73 22.88
C ARG A 87 -32.98 -9.72 22.64
N LEU A 88 -32.22 -10.32 23.54
CA LEU A 88 -30.77 -10.44 23.37
C LEU A 88 -30.44 -11.35 22.19
N HIS A 89 -31.11 -12.49 22.05
CA HIS A 89 -30.96 -13.37 20.90
C HIS A 89 -31.19 -12.62 19.58
N SER A 90 -32.34 -11.97 19.42
CA SER A 90 -32.66 -11.19 18.23
C SER A 90 -31.62 -10.09 17.95
N ALA A 91 -31.12 -9.41 18.99
CA ALA A 91 -30.08 -8.41 18.84
C ALA A 91 -28.76 -9.02 18.33
N LEU A 92 -28.31 -10.14 18.91
CA LEU A 92 -27.10 -10.86 18.47
C LEU A 92 -27.23 -11.33 17.02
N GLU A 93 -28.37 -11.89 16.65
CA GLU A 93 -28.63 -12.35 15.29
C GLU A 93 -28.67 -11.19 14.30
N ALA A 94 -29.31 -10.07 14.64
CA ALA A 94 -29.34 -8.87 13.81
C ALA A 94 -27.95 -8.24 13.64
N MET A 95 -27.13 -8.21 14.69
CA MET A 95 -25.74 -7.73 14.63
C MET A 95 -24.91 -8.62 13.69
N GLY A 96 -25.02 -9.94 13.82
CA GLY A 96 -24.36 -10.89 12.93
C GLY A 96 -24.82 -10.75 11.47
N ALA A 97 -26.12 -10.58 11.25
CA ALA A 97 -26.72 -10.36 9.94
C ALA A 97 -26.16 -9.09 9.27
N ALA A 98 -26.17 -7.96 9.98
CA ALA A 98 -25.63 -6.70 9.51
C ALA A 98 -24.14 -6.82 9.18
N ALA A 99 -23.35 -7.40 10.09
CA ALA A 99 -21.92 -7.61 9.88
C ALA A 99 -21.63 -8.46 8.63
N ALA A 100 -22.40 -9.53 8.40
CA ALA A 100 -22.26 -10.38 7.22
C ALA A 100 -22.58 -9.63 5.91
N VAL A 101 -23.69 -8.87 5.87
CA VAL A 101 -24.08 -8.08 4.69
C VAL A 101 -23.04 -7.00 4.40
N PHE A 102 -22.62 -6.23 5.42
CA PHE A 102 -21.58 -5.21 5.26
C PHE A 102 -20.25 -5.81 4.82
N ALA A 103 -19.86 -6.97 5.36
CA ALA A 103 -18.66 -7.68 4.93
C ALA A 103 -18.73 -8.01 3.44
N ALA A 104 -19.84 -8.60 3.00
CA ALA A 104 -20.02 -8.99 1.60
C ALA A 104 -19.96 -7.77 0.67
N LEU A 105 -20.66 -6.68 1.00
CA LEU A 105 -20.65 -5.45 0.20
C LEU A 105 -19.26 -4.81 0.12
N LEU A 106 -18.56 -4.70 1.26
CA LEU A 106 -17.19 -4.14 1.31
C LEU A 106 -16.16 -5.03 0.60
N LEU A 107 -16.34 -6.35 0.63
CA LEU A 107 -15.48 -7.27 -0.12
C LEU A 107 -15.73 -7.18 -1.63
N ARG A 108 -16.99 -6.98 -2.05
CA ARG A 108 -17.36 -6.87 -3.46
C ARG A 108 -16.79 -5.63 -4.16
N GLN A 109 -16.52 -4.57 -3.41
CA GLN A 109 -15.85 -3.37 -3.93
C GLN A 109 -14.35 -3.55 -4.16
N ARG A 110 -13.75 -4.67 -3.72
CA ARG A 110 -12.31 -4.90 -3.80
C ARG A 110 -11.95 -5.62 -5.09
N THR A 111 -10.81 -5.27 -5.66
CA THR A 111 -10.17 -5.96 -6.78
C THR A 111 -9.72 -7.39 -6.41
N GLU A 112 -9.53 -8.22 -7.44
CA GLU A 112 -9.32 -9.68 -7.48
C GLU A 112 -8.08 -10.24 -6.72
N ARG A 113 -7.81 -9.81 -5.47
CA ARG A 113 -6.74 -10.36 -4.63
C ARG A 113 -7.22 -10.65 -3.21
N GLY A 114 -6.68 -11.72 -2.61
CA GLY A 114 -7.05 -12.20 -1.27
C GLY A 114 -8.48 -12.73 -1.23
N ILE A 115 -9.21 -12.50 -0.13
CA ILE A 115 -10.61 -12.94 0.07
C ILE A 115 -11.53 -12.50 -1.08
N ALA A 116 -11.27 -11.32 -1.65
CA ALA A 116 -12.08 -10.75 -2.73
C ALA A 116 -11.97 -11.53 -4.07
N ALA A 117 -10.99 -12.43 -4.19
CA ALA A 117 -10.85 -13.32 -5.35
C ALA A 117 -11.90 -14.44 -5.37
N TYR A 118 -12.63 -14.66 -4.28
CA TYR A 118 -13.62 -15.73 -4.14
C TYR A 118 -15.06 -15.17 -4.14
N PRO A 119 -15.65 -14.88 -5.32
CA PRO A 119 -16.97 -14.25 -5.42
C PRO A 119 -18.09 -15.10 -4.79
N LEU A 120 -18.00 -16.43 -4.87
CA LEU A 120 -18.99 -17.33 -4.28
C LEU A 120 -18.97 -17.35 -2.76
N LEU A 121 -17.80 -17.13 -2.15
CA LEU A 121 -17.70 -16.93 -0.70
C LEU A 121 -18.44 -15.64 -0.30
N ILE A 122 -18.26 -14.56 -1.08
CA ILE A 122 -18.95 -13.29 -0.86
C ILE A 122 -20.47 -13.46 -1.00
N ASP A 123 -20.92 -14.16 -2.04
CA ASP A 123 -22.34 -14.43 -2.29
C ASP A 123 -22.96 -15.29 -1.17
N GLY A 124 -22.24 -16.32 -0.68
CA GLY A 124 -22.69 -17.13 0.46
C GLY A 124 -22.73 -16.36 1.78
N LEU A 125 -21.76 -15.47 2.02
CA LEU A 125 -21.75 -14.57 3.18
C LEU A 125 -22.93 -13.59 3.13
N LEU A 126 -23.25 -13.05 1.94
CA LEU A 126 -24.42 -12.20 1.73
C LEU A 126 -25.73 -12.96 2.00
N ALA A 127 -25.87 -14.16 1.44
CA ALA A 127 -27.02 -15.03 1.64
C ALA A 127 -27.24 -15.35 3.13
N MET A 128 -26.17 -15.76 3.82
CA MET A 128 -26.18 -16.00 5.26
C MET A 128 -26.66 -14.75 6.01
N GLY A 129 -26.11 -13.58 5.71
CA GLY A 129 -26.49 -12.32 6.34
C GLY A 129 -27.96 -11.95 6.17
N ILE A 130 -28.48 -12.01 4.94
CA ILE A 130 -29.88 -11.69 4.65
C ILE A 130 -30.83 -12.64 5.42
N LEU A 131 -30.62 -13.95 5.30
CA LEU A 131 -31.48 -14.94 5.95
C LEU A 131 -31.39 -14.89 7.47
N LYS A 132 -30.20 -14.58 8.02
CA LYS A 132 -30.01 -14.37 9.47
C LYS A 132 -30.76 -13.13 9.96
N GLY A 133 -30.86 -12.09 9.14
CA GLY A 133 -31.67 -10.90 9.43
C GLY A 133 -33.16 -11.23 9.55
N PHE A 134 -33.69 -12.08 8.67
CA PHE A 134 -35.06 -12.60 8.80
C PHE A 134 -35.21 -13.50 10.04
N HIS A 135 -34.20 -14.31 10.38
CA HIS A 135 -34.22 -15.14 11.59
C HIS A 135 -34.28 -14.29 12.87
N ALA A 136 -33.56 -13.17 12.91
CA ALA A 136 -33.53 -12.26 14.04
C ALA A 136 -34.91 -11.70 14.43
N VAL A 137 -35.81 -11.54 13.45
CA VAL A 137 -37.17 -10.99 13.66
C VAL A 137 -38.25 -12.08 13.78
N LEU A 138 -37.91 -13.34 13.50
CA LEU A 138 -38.86 -14.43 13.52
C LEU A 138 -39.03 -14.96 14.95
N ALA A 139 -40.27 -14.99 15.43
CA ALA A 139 -40.58 -15.51 16.76
C ALA A 139 -40.36 -17.04 16.85
N LEU A 140 -40.10 -17.53 18.06
CA LEU A 140 -39.91 -18.95 18.37
C LEU A 140 -41.06 -19.82 17.83
N GLY A 141 -40.75 -20.97 17.24
CA GLY A 141 -41.74 -21.92 16.70
C GLY A 141 -41.42 -22.37 15.27
N HIS A 142 -42.47 -22.58 14.47
CA HIS A 142 -42.32 -23.00 13.07
C HIS A 142 -41.50 -21.99 12.27
N GLY A 143 -40.60 -22.49 11.42
CA GLY A 143 -39.70 -21.67 10.59
C GLY A 143 -38.47 -21.11 11.32
N PHE A 144 -38.49 -20.96 12.66
CA PHE A 144 -37.40 -20.33 13.42
C PHE A 144 -36.06 -21.03 13.20
N VAL A 145 -35.99 -22.33 13.49
CA VAL A 145 -34.77 -23.13 13.30
C VAL A 145 -34.47 -23.37 11.83
N LEU A 146 -35.49 -23.53 10.98
CA LEU A 146 -35.31 -23.69 9.53
C LEU A 146 -34.50 -22.54 8.94
N LEU A 147 -34.88 -21.31 9.26
CA LEU A 147 -34.26 -20.13 8.70
C LEU A 147 -32.80 -19.97 9.17
N HIS A 148 -32.53 -20.29 10.44
CA HIS A 148 -31.16 -20.40 10.96
C HIS A 148 -30.35 -21.45 10.18
N THR A 149 -30.88 -22.67 10.05
CA THR A 149 -30.22 -23.78 9.35
C THR A 149 -29.93 -23.43 7.89
N VAL A 150 -30.89 -22.86 7.17
CA VAL A 150 -30.71 -22.50 5.75
C VAL A 150 -29.73 -21.33 5.61
N SER A 151 -29.79 -20.33 6.48
CA SER A 151 -28.80 -19.24 6.54
C SER A 151 -27.38 -19.79 6.71
N PHE A 152 -27.19 -20.67 7.70
CA PHE A 152 -25.88 -21.20 8.03
C PHE A 152 -25.34 -22.14 6.95
N LEU A 153 -26.22 -22.95 6.34
CA LEU A 153 -25.89 -23.80 5.21
C LEU A 153 -25.46 -22.97 4.00
N ALA A 154 -26.20 -21.90 3.65
CA ALA A 154 -25.84 -21.02 2.54
C ALA A 154 -24.45 -20.39 2.71
N GLY A 155 -24.13 -19.94 3.94
CA GLY A 155 -22.81 -19.45 4.29
C GLY A 155 -21.72 -20.52 4.13
N SER A 156 -21.94 -21.71 4.69
CA SER A 156 -20.97 -22.81 4.67
C SER A 156 -20.66 -23.31 3.24
N VAL A 157 -21.68 -23.39 2.39
CA VAL A 157 -21.53 -23.75 0.97
C VAL A 157 -20.72 -22.68 0.24
N GLY A 158 -21.01 -21.39 0.44
CA GLY A 158 -20.22 -20.31 -0.14
C GLY A 158 -18.74 -20.38 0.24
N PHE A 159 -18.44 -20.67 1.52
CA PHE A 159 -17.08 -20.84 2.00
C PHE A 159 -16.39 -22.09 1.44
N ALA A 160 -17.09 -23.23 1.37
CA ALA A 160 -16.55 -24.47 0.82
C ALA A 160 -16.17 -24.35 -0.66
N LEU A 161 -16.84 -23.45 -1.40
CA LEU A 161 -16.54 -23.20 -2.81
C LEU A 161 -15.16 -22.56 -3.06
N VAL A 162 -14.41 -22.17 -2.03
CA VAL A 162 -12.99 -21.75 -2.14
C VAL A 162 -12.09 -22.84 -2.74
N TRP A 163 -12.50 -24.12 -2.67
CA TRP A 163 -11.80 -25.22 -3.32
C TRP A 163 -11.82 -25.13 -4.86
N PHE A 164 -12.75 -24.37 -5.44
CA PHE A 164 -12.85 -24.14 -6.87
C PHE A 164 -12.24 -22.77 -7.21
N PRO A 165 -11.03 -22.70 -7.77
CA PRO A 165 -10.38 -21.42 -8.03
C PRO A 165 -11.17 -20.60 -9.05
N PRO A 166 -11.13 -19.26 -8.96
CA PRO A 166 -11.91 -18.37 -9.84
C PRO A 166 -11.56 -18.49 -11.33
N ARG A 167 -10.47 -19.18 -11.70
CA ARG A 167 -10.12 -19.50 -13.08
C ARG A 167 -11.08 -20.50 -13.72
N ASP A 168 -11.68 -21.37 -12.92
CA ASP A 168 -12.56 -22.45 -13.36
C ASP A 168 -14.04 -22.02 -13.35
N LEU A 169 -14.32 -20.84 -12.78
CA LEU A 169 -15.64 -20.24 -12.75
C LEU A 169 -15.86 -19.34 -13.97
N PRO A 170 -17.04 -19.39 -14.62
CA PRO A 170 -17.30 -18.60 -15.82
C PRO A 170 -17.07 -17.09 -15.55
N ARG A 171 -16.09 -16.49 -16.25
CA ARG A 171 -15.78 -15.04 -16.23
C ARG A 171 -16.99 -14.13 -16.49
N ARG A 172 -18.09 -14.67 -17.03
CA ARG A 172 -19.35 -13.97 -17.33
C ARG A 172 -20.30 -13.80 -16.14
N ARG A 173 -19.95 -14.25 -14.92
CA ARG A 173 -20.78 -13.94 -13.73
C ARG A 173 -20.61 -12.48 -13.34
N GLY A 174 -21.38 -11.62 -14.00
CA GLY A 174 -21.48 -10.20 -13.66
C GLY A 174 -22.13 -9.97 -12.30
N LYS A 175 -22.17 -8.71 -11.85
CA LYS A 175 -22.78 -8.27 -10.59
C LYS A 175 -24.23 -8.74 -10.41
N TRP A 176 -24.93 -9.06 -11.50
CA TRP A 176 -26.31 -9.56 -11.49
C TRP A 176 -26.50 -10.88 -10.73
N PHE A 177 -25.53 -11.80 -10.74
CA PHE A 177 -25.65 -13.07 -10.00
C PHE A 177 -25.77 -12.83 -8.48
N THR A 178 -25.01 -11.89 -7.93
CA THR A 178 -25.10 -11.50 -6.51
C THR A 178 -26.48 -10.93 -6.19
N TRP A 179 -27.04 -10.09 -7.08
CA TRP A 179 -28.39 -9.57 -6.91
C TRP A 179 -29.45 -10.65 -7.02
N LEU A 180 -29.28 -11.64 -7.91
CA LEU A 180 -30.15 -12.81 -7.97
C LEU A 180 -30.13 -13.59 -6.67
N VAL A 181 -28.95 -13.91 -6.12
CA VAL A 181 -28.80 -14.60 -4.83
C VAL A 181 -29.47 -13.79 -3.71
N ALA A 182 -29.22 -12.48 -3.65
CA ALA A 182 -29.83 -11.61 -2.65
C ALA A 182 -31.36 -11.60 -2.75
N SER A 183 -31.92 -11.43 -3.95
CA SER A 183 -33.36 -11.43 -4.21
C SER A 183 -33.99 -12.77 -3.85
N LEU A 184 -33.36 -13.89 -4.18
CA LEU A 184 -33.83 -15.22 -3.79
C LEU A 184 -33.83 -15.42 -2.27
N CYS A 185 -32.80 -14.92 -1.56
CA CYS A 185 -32.75 -14.98 -0.10
C CYS A 185 -33.82 -14.11 0.56
N VAL A 186 -34.09 -12.93 0.00
CA VAL A 186 -35.19 -12.05 0.46
C VAL A 186 -36.54 -12.72 0.22
N ALA A 187 -36.77 -13.27 -0.98
CA ALA A 187 -37.99 -13.99 -1.30
C ALA A 187 -38.22 -15.18 -0.37
N LEU A 188 -37.16 -15.96 -0.11
CA LEU A 188 -37.21 -17.07 0.85
C LEU A 188 -37.52 -16.59 2.26
N GLY A 189 -36.87 -15.53 2.73
CA GLY A 189 -37.11 -14.93 4.04
C GLY A 189 -38.56 -14.46 4.21
N ILE A 190 -39.09 -13.73 3.22
CA ILE A 190 -40.50 -13.29 3.20
C ILE A 190 -41.44 -14.50 3.20
N TRP A 191 -41.17 -15.50 2.36
CA TRP A 191 -41.97 -16.72 2.33
C TRP A 191 -41.98 -17.43 3.68
N THR A 192 -40.84 -17.52 4.38
CA THR A 192 -40.80 -18.14 5.71
C THR A 192 -41.59 -17.38 6.77
N LEU A 193 -41.71 -16.05 6.65
CA LEU A 193 -42.54 -15.24 7.55
C LEU A 193 -44.04 -15.46 7.28
N VAL A 194 -44.44 -15.54 6.01
CA VAL A 194 -45.85 -15.68 5.60
C VAL A 194 -46.35 -17.12 5.80
N ALA A 195 -45.59 -18.10 5.34
CA ALA A 195 -45.97 -19.52 5.36
C ALA A 195 -45.68 -20.21 6.71
N ARG A 196 -45.55 -19.44 7.80
CA ARG A 196 -45.06 -19.93 9.09
C ARG A 196 -45.81 -21.15 9.61
N GLN A 197 -47.13 -21.19 9.45
CA GLN A 197 -47.97 -22.29 9.96
C GLN A 197 -47.80 -23.60 9.18
N THR A 198 -47.31 -23.56 7.94
CA THR A 198 -47.11 -24.73 7.08
C THR A 198 -45.67 -25.27 7.12
N LEU A 199 -44.74 -24.54 7.76
CA LEU A 199 -43.34 -24.95 7.85
C LEU A 199 -43.16 -26.05 8.90
N PRO A 200 -42.17 -26.95 8.72
CA PRO A 200 -41.92 -28.01 9.70
C PRO A 200 -41.45 -27.46 11.05
N ALA A 201 -41.95 -28.05 12.14
CA ALA A 201 -41.40 -27.84 13.47
C ALA A 201 -40.05 -28.57 13.59
N MET A 202 -38.95 -27.81 13.57
CA MET A 202 -37.59 -28.34 13.73
C MET A 202 -37.11 -28.34 15.19
N MET A 203 -38.05 -28.21 16.13
CA MET A 203 -37.80 -28.27 17.55
C MET A 203 -39.00 -28.89 18.26
N VAL A 204 -38.75 -29.82 19.16
CA VAL A 204 -39.77 -30.51 19.96
C VAL A 204 -39.29 -30.55 21.41
N SER A 205 -40.11 -30.05 22.34
CA SER A 205 -39.79 -30.04 23.78
C SER A 205 -38.44 -29.41 24.14
N GLY A 206 -38.04 -28.34 23.44
CA GLY A 206 -36.78 -27.62 23.65
C GLY A 206 -35.54 -28.29 23.02
N GLU A 207 -35.70 -29.47 22.40
CA GLU A 207 -34.63 -30.13 21.66
C GLU A 207 -34.76 -29.93 20.15
N PHE A 208 -33.62 -29.76 19.48
CA PHE A 208 -33.57 -29.71 18.02
C PHE A 208 -33.81 -31.08 17.41
N THR A 209 -34.55 -31.13 16.30
CA THR A 209 -34.81 -32.38 15.58
C THR A 209 -33.53 -32.97 14.98
N PRO A 210 -33.47 -34.29 14.72
CA PRO A 210 -32.33 -34.93 14.07
C PRO A 210 -31.94 -34.27 12.75
N LEU A 211 -32.93 -33.87 11.94
CA LEU A 211 -32.70 -33.16 10.68
C LEU A 211 -31.99 -31.82 10.89
N ALA A 212 -32.44 -31.01 11.87
CA ALA A 212 -31.81 -29.73 12.18
C ALA A 212 -30.37 -29.91 12.69
N LYS A 213 -30.13 -30.92 13.54
CA LYS A 213 -28.79 -31.27 14.03
C LYS A 213 -27.87 -31.71 12.88
N LEU A 214 -28.37 -32.55 11.97
CA LEU A 214 -27.63 -33.03 10.81
C LEU A 214 -27.22 -31.89 9.87
N LEU A 215 -28.16 -31.04 9.47
CA LEU A 215 -27.90 -29.94 8.52
C LEU A 215 -26.94 -28.90 9.09
N ASN A 216 -27.06 -28.55 10.38
CA ASN A 216 -26.11 -27.65 11.03
C ASN A 216 -24.73 -28.30 11.25
N GLY A 217 -24.69 -29.59 11.59
CA GLY A 217 -23.44 -30.35 11.67
C GLY A 217 -22.71 -30.42 10.32
N LEU A 218 -23.44 -30.66 9.23
CA LEU A 218 -22.93 -30.61 7.87
C LEU A 218 -22.38 -29.22 7.52
N SER A 219 -23.11 -28.17 7.88
CA SER A 219 -22.65 -26.78 7.68
C SER A 219 -21.35 -26.51 8.45
N GLY A 220 -21.26 -26.99 9.70
CA GLY A 220 -20.03 -26.92 10.50
C GLY A 220 -18.86 -27.64 9.82
N ALA A 221 -19.08 -28.85 9.31
CA ALA A 221 -18.08 -29.61 8.58
C ALA A 221 -17.61 -28.89 7.31
N LEU A 222 -18.53 -28.30 6.53
CA LEU A 222 -18.21 -27.53 5.32
C LEU A 222 -17.33 -26.31 5.64
N PHE A 223 -17.59 -25.60 6.74
CA PHE A 223 -16.72 -24.51 7.20
C PHE A 223 -15.32 -25.00 7.57
N LEU A 224 -15.19 -26.15 8.25
CA LEU A 224 -13.89 -26.75 8.55
C LEU A 224 -13.14 -27.16 7.29
N VAL A 225 -13.83 -27.76 6.31
CA VAL A 225 -13.28 -28.11 4.99
C VAL A 225 -12.80 -26.85 4.26
N ALA A 226 -13.55 -25.75 4.31
CA ALA A 226 -13.11 -24.47 3.77
C ALA A 226 -11.85 -23.96 4.49
N ALA A 227 -11.81 -24.06 5.82
CA ALA A 227 -10.67 -23.63 6.64
C ALA A 227 -9.38 -24.34 6.23
N VAL A 228 -9.43 -25.64 5.94
CA VAL A 228 -8.25 -26.41 5.49
C VAL A 228 -7.62 -25.78 4.25
N ARG A 229 -8.43 -25.52 3.20
CA ARG A 229 -7.93 -24.94 1.95
C ARG A 229 -7.43 -23.51 2.09
N ILE A 230 -8.14 -22.70 2.88
CA ILE A 230 -7.79 -21.30 3.13
C ILE A 230 -6.50 -21.20 3.93
N LEU A 231 -6.34 -22.03 4.96
CA LEU A 231 -5.12 -22.03 5.76
C LEU A 231 -3.94 -22.63 4.99
N ALA A 232 -4.15 -23.65 4.15
CA ALA A 232 -3.13 -24.15 3.23
C ALA A 232 -2.59 -23.03 2.32
N GLU A 233 -3.47 -22.14 1.84
CA GLU A 233 -3.06 -20.95 1.10
C GLU A 233 -2.24 -19.98 1.94
N TYR A 234 -2.60 -19.79 3.22
CA TYR A 234 -1.79 -19.00 4.14
C TYR A 234 -0.39 -19.60 4.34
N TRP A 235 -0.25 -20.91 4.54
CA TRP A 235 1.06 -21.54 4.70
C TRP A 235 1.91 -21.49 3.43
N GLY A 236 1.30 -21.48 2.24
CA GLY A 236 2.00 -21.32 0.98
C GLY A 236 2.39 -19.87 0.64
N SER A 237 1.51 -18.90 0.92
CA SER A 237 1.67 -17.50 0.48
C SER A 237 2.14 -16.54 1.57
N GLY A 238 1.97 -16.90 2.84
CA GLY A 238 2.16 -16.01 3.98
C GLY A 238 1.06 -14.93 4.12
N ASP A 239 -0.02 -14.98 3.33
CA ASP A 239 -1.08 -13.97 3.37
C ASP A 239 -1.86 -14.01 4.69
N VAL A 240 -1.72 -12.93 5.47
CA VAL A 240 -2.36 -12.79 6.78
C VAL A 240 -3.89 -12.74 6.67
N GLU A 241 -4.45 -12.33 5.53
CA GLU A 241 -5.90 -12.38 5.31
C GLU A 241 -6.43 -13.81 5.28
N SER A 242 -5.73 -14.71 4.59
CA SER A 242 -6.07 -16.13 4.55
C SER A 242 -5.98 -16.75 5.94
N TYR A 243 -4.99 -16.38 6.76
CA TYR A 243 -4.93 -16.84 8.16
C TYR A 243 -6.19 -16.47 8.96
N TRP A 244 -6.59 -15.19 8.91
CA TRP A 244 -7.75 -14.73 9.66
C TRP A 244 -9.06 -15.27 9.12
N LEU A 245 -9.21 -15.36 7.80
CA LEU A 245 -10.38 -15.99 7.20
C LEU A 245 -10.49 -17.47 7.58
N GLY A 246 -9.37 -18.21 7.56
CA GLY A 246 -9.33 -19.60 8.00
C GLY A 246 -9.69 -19.75 9.48
N THR A 247 -9.27 -18.81 10.33
CA THR A 247 -9.66 -18.77 11.75
C THR A 247 -11.17 -18.55 11.91
N VAL A 248 -11.74 -17.59 11.17
CA VAL A 248 -13.20 -17.34 11.14
C VAL A 248 -13.97 -18.59 10.70
N SER A 249 -13.48 -19.29 9.67
CA SER A 249 -14.06 -20.55 9.21
C SER A 249 -14.00 -21.64 10.28
N ILE A 250 -12.91 -21.75 11.06
CA ILE A 250 -12.83 -22.69 12.19
C ILE A 250 -13.88 -22.34 13.25
N VAL A 251 -14.01 -21.06 13.60
CA VAL A 251 -14.98 -20.63 14.63
C VAL A 251 -16.42 -20.92 14.19
N PHE A 252 -16.78 -20.66 12.93
CA PHE A 252 -18.08 -21.08 12.39
C PHE A 252 -18.23 -22.60 12.39
N GLY A 253 -17.20 -23.34 11.97
CA GLY A 253 -17.20 -24.80 11.99
C GLY A 253 -17.51 -25.38 13.36
N LEU A 254 -16.81 -24.89 14.40
CA LEU A 254 -17.03 -25.28 15.78
C LEU A 254 -18.43 -24.88 16.29
N SER A 255 -18.91 -23.69 15.93
CA SER A 255 -20.28 -23.25 16.26
C SER A 255 -21.34 -24.20 15.70
N GLY A 256 -21.19 -24.65 14.45
CA GLY A 256 -22.09 -25.63 13.82
C GLY A 256 -22.10 -27.00 14.51
N LEU A 257 -20.94 -27.47 14.97
CA LEU A 257 -20.84 -28.72 15.74
C LEU A 257 -21.46 -28.58 17.15
N LEU A 258 -21.34 -27.41 17.77
CA LEU A 258 -21.96 -27.12 19.06
C LEU A 258 -23.49 -27.00 18.99
N PHE A 259 -24.05 -26.57 17.87
CA PHE A 259 -25.50 -26.54 17.67
C PHE A 259 -26.14 -27.89 17.97
N GLY A 260 -25.61 -28.98 17.39
CA GLY A 260 -26.14 -30.34 17.57
C GLY A 260 -26.07 -30.85 19.01
N GLN A 261 -25.18 -30.25 19.79
CA GLN A 261 -24.92 -30.54 21.17
C GLN A 261 -25.72 -29.69 22.16
N SER A 262 -26.38 -28.62 21.69
CA SER A 262 -27.11 -27.66 22.51
C SER A 262 -28.61 -27.95 22.55
N ARG A 263 -29.26 -27.46 23.61
CA ARG A 263 -30.72 -27.29 23.72
C ARG A 263 -31.05 -25.81 23.66
N LEU A 264 -32.30 -25.47 23.34
CA LEU A 264 -32.70 -24.07 23.30
C LEU A 264 -32.41 -23.38 24.66
N TRP A 265 -31.75 -22.22 24.62
CA TRP A 265 -31.42 -21.39 25.80
C TRP A 265 -30.40 -21.96 26.81
N ASP A 266 -29.78 -23.11 26.53
CA ASP A 266 -28.74 -23.65 27.42
C ASP A 266 -27.40 -22.89 27.28
N PRO A 267 -26.41 -23.08 28.18
CA PRO A 267 -25.14 -22.37 28.07
C PRO A 267 -24.36 -22.68 26.79
N VAL A 268 -24.48 -23.89 26.25
CA VAL A 268 -23.83 -24.28 24.99
C VAL A 268 -24.45 -23.54 23.82
N TRP A 269 -25.76 -23.28 23.90
CA TRP A 269 -26.52 -22.48 22.95
C TRP A 269 -26.02 -21.04 22.91
N TRP A 270 -25.86 -20.41 24.07
CA TRP A 270 -25.28 -19.08 24.17
C TRP A 270 -23.83 -19.05 23.71
N LEU A 271 -23.03 -20.07 24.07
CA LEU A 271 -21.64 -20.18 23.65
C LEU A 271 -21.51 -20.17 22.13
N TRP A 272 -22.31 -20.95 21.40
CA TRP A 272 -22.18 -20.99 19.94
C TRP A 272 -22.66 -19.69 19.28
N HIS A 273 -23.62 -18.96 19.86
CA HIS A 273 -23.99 -17.61 19.39
C HIS A 273 -22.86 -16.61 19.60
N LEU A 274 -22.23 -16.62 20.78
CA LEU A 274 -21.09 -15.75 21.09
C LEU A 274 -19.90 -16.02 20.16
N LEU A 275 -19.66 -17.28 19.82
CA LEU A 275 -18.66 -17.65 18.82
C LEU A 275 -18.99 -17.06 17.43
N GLN A 276 -20.25 -17.13 16.99
CA GLN A 276 -20.64 -16.53 15.70
C GLN A 276 -20.46 -15.01 15.71
N LEU A 277 -20.91 -14.33 16.77
CA LEU A 277 -20.72 -12.88 16.90
C LEU A 277 -19.22 -12.52 16.86
N GLY A 278 -18.39 -13.25 17.61
CA GLY A 278 -16.95 -13.09 17.61
C GLY A 278 -16.33 -13.28 16.23
N ALA A 279 -16.77 -14.30 15.49
CA ALA A 279 -16.33 -14.56 14.11
C ALA A 279 -16.68 -13.40 13.17
N PHE A 280 -17.89 -12.86 13.25
CA PHE A 280 -18.31 -11.69 12.46
C PHE A 280 -17.54 -10.43 12.86
N ALA A 281 -17.36 -10.18 14.15
CA ALA A 281 -16.60 -9.04 14.65
C ALA A 281 -15.14 -9.09 14.16
N MET A 282 -14.52 -10.27 14.22
CA MET A 282 -13.18 -10.53 13.72
C MET A 282 -13.07 -10.30 12.20
N LEU A 283 -14.01 -10.85 11.42
CA LEU A 283 -14.08 -10.62 9.97
C LEU A 283 -14.21 -9.12 9.65
N MET A 284 -15.08 -8.41 10.38
CA MET A 284 -15.26 -6.97 10.27
C MET A 284 -13.99 -6.18 10.57
N GLN A 285 -13.29 -6.50 11.65
CA GLN A 285 -12.05 -5.82 12.00
C GLN A 285 -10.99 -5.94 10.89
N VAL A 286 -10.83 -7.13 10.30
CA VAL A 286 -9.89 -7.36 9.18
C VAL A 286 -10.30 -6.53 7.96
N ILE A 287 -11.58 -6.55 7.60
CA ILE A 287 -12.10 -5.82 6.46
C ILE A 287 -11.94 -4.30 6.67
N VAL A 288 -12.38 -3.76 7.80
CA VAL A 288 -12.29 -2.33 8.11
C VAL A 288 -10.84 -1.85 8.15
N LYS A 289 -9.94 -2.58 8.82
CA LYS A 289 -8.52 -2.21 8.90
C LYS A 289 -7.89 -2.10 7.50
N LYS A 290 -8.17 -3.06 6.63
CA LYS A 290 -7.68 -3.03 5.24
C LYS A 290 -8.35 -1.95 4.39
N HIS A 291 -9.61 -1.63 4.65
CA HIS A 291 -10.31 -0.56 3.94
C HIS A 291 -9.74 0.82 4.34
N ARG A 292 -9.56 1.06 5.65
CA ARG A 292 -8.91 2.28 6.18
C ARG A 292 -7.50 2.47 5.60
N LYS A 293 -6.70 1.41 5.54
CA LYS A 293 -5.35 1.47 4.96
C LYS A 293 -5.38 1.95 3.50
N ARG A 294 -6.31 1.42 2.69
CA ARG A 294 -6.46 1.85 1.29
C ARG A 294 -6.92 3.29 1.14
N ILE A 295 -7.86 3.74 1.97
CA ILE A 295 -8.28 5.14 1.97
C ILE A 295 -7.09 6.05 2.29
N ALA A 296 -6.27 5.69 3.28
CA ALA A 296 -5.06 6.44 3.64
C ALA A 296 -4.01 6.45 2.51
N GLU A 297 -3.76 5.29 1.87
CA GLU A 297 -2.85 5.20 0.71
C GLU A 297 -3.32 6.07 -0.46
N LEU A 298 -4.62 6.08 -0.76
CA LEU A 298 -5.21 6.94 -1.80
C LEU A 298 -5.12 8.43 -1.45
N ALA A 299 -5.35 8.79 -0.19
CA ALA A 299 -5.21 10.17 0.28
C ALA A 299 -3.75 10.65 0.20
N ALA A 300 -2.79 9.83 0.64
CA ALA A 300 -1.36 10.13 0.54
C ALA A 300 -0.92 10.28 -0.92
N ALA A 301 -1.38 9.41 -1.82
CA ALA A 301 -1.08 9.49 -3.24
C ALA A 301 -1.68 10.73 -3.94
N ARG A 302 -2.77 11.30 -3.40
CA ARG A 302 -3.33 12.57 -3.87
C ARG A 302 -2.52 13.75 -3.34
N ALA A 303 -2.23 13.78 -2.04
CA ALA A 303 -1.41 14.84 -1.43
C ALA A 303 -0.01 14.92 -2.05
N TYR A 304 0.61 13.78 -2.35
CA TYR A 304 1.90 13.73 -3.04
C TYR A 304 1.83 14.35 -4.44
N ARG A 305 0.75 14.08 -5.20
CA ARG A 305 0.56 14.66 -6.53
C ARG A 305 0.37 16.17 -6.48
N GLU A 306 -0.46 16.65 -5.55
CA GLU A 306 -0.68 18.09 -5.38
C GLU A 306 0.60 18.83 -4.95
N LEU A 307 1.38 18.23 -4.05
CA LEU A 307 2.67 18.79 -3.66
C LEU A 307 3.66 18.84 -4.83
N ALA A 308 3.73 17.77 -5.63
CA ALA A 308 4.59 17.71 -6.81
C ALA A 308 4.22 18.81 -7.83
N GLU A 309 2.92 19.03 -8.07
CA GLU A 309 2.44 20.07 -8.97
C GLU A 309 2.77 21.49 -8.46
N ARG A 310 2.58 21.75 -7.15
CA ARG A 310 2.97 23.02 -6.53
C ARG A 310 4.47 23.28 -6.61
N LEU A 311 5.29 22.24 -6.42
CA LEU A 311 6.74 22.33 -6.53
C LEU A 311 7.17 22.67 -7.96
N GLU A 312 6.52 22.07 -8.97
CA GLU A 312 6.85 22.39 -10.38
C GLU A 312 6.49 23.84 -10.71
N VAL A 313 5.30 24.32 -10.30
CA VAL A 313 4.90 25.73 -10.49
C VAL A 313 5.87 26.69 -9.79
N ALA A 314 6.26 26.38 -8.54
CA ALA A 314 7.20 27.21 -7.79
C ALA A 314 8.60 27.25 -8.44
N LYS A 315 9.05 26.11 -8.97
CA LYS A 315 10.30 25.99 -9.73
C LYS A 315 10.24 26.81 -11.02
N GLU A 316 9.18 26.68 -11.81
CA GLU A 316 8.99 27.47 -13.03
C GLU A 316 8.98 28.98 -12.75
N ALA A 317 8.31 29.40 -11.66
CA ALA A 317 8.29 30.79 -11.23
C ALA A 317 9.70 31.28 -10.83
N ALA A 318 10.46 30.47 -10.09
CA ALA A 318 11.84 30.80 -9.71
C ALA A 318 12.78 30.87 -10.93
N GLU A 319 12.66 29.94 -11.87
CA GLU A 319 13.42 29.94 -13.12
C GLU A 319 13.06 31.16 -13.97
N ASN A 320 11.78 31.52 -14.06
CA ASN A 320 11.33 32.71 -14.78
C ASN A 320 11.86 33.99 -14.13
N ALA A 321 11.77 34.13 -12.81
CA ALA A 321 12.32 35.26 -12.09
C ALA A 321 13.84 35.40 -12.30
N ASN A 322 14.58 34.28 -12.31
CA ASN A 322 16.01 34.29 -12.59
C ASN A 322 16.32 34.74 -14.02
N ARG A 323 15.52 34.31 -15.01
CA ARG A 323 15.62 34.78 -16.41
C ARG A 323 15.36 36.29 -16.50
N SER A 324 14.27 36.79 -15.93
CA SER A 324 13.92 38.22 -15.95
C SER A 324 14.96 39.09 -15.24
N LYS A 325 15.49 38.65 -14.08
CA LYS A 325 16.59 39.35 -13.39
C LYS A 325 17.78 39.52 -14.32
N THR A 326 18.11 38.48 -15.07
CA THR A 326 19.26 38.52 -15.96
C THR A 326 19.04 39.41 -17.17
N GLU A 327 17.85 39.33 -17.78
CA GLU A 327 17.48 40.22 -18.87
C GLU A 327 17.56 41.69 -18.45
N ALA A 328 17.01 42.02 -17.28
CA ALA A 328 17.11 43.36 -16.70
C ALA A 328 18.57 43.81 -16.50
N MET A 329 19.46 42.95 -15.97
CA MET A 329 20.88 43.28 -15.81
C MET A 329 21.58 43.55 -17.15
N ASN A 330 21.27 42.77 -18.19
CA ASN A 330 21.84 43.00 -19.53
C ASN A 330 21.35 44.32 -20.13
N ILE A 331 20.05 44.64 -19.99
CA ILE A 331 19.48 45.90 -20.47
C ILE A 331 20.13 47.08 -19.75
N VAL A 332 20.17 47.06 -18.41
CA VAL A 332 20.76 48.15 -17.60
C VAL A 332 22.21 48.38 -18.00
N ALA A 333 22.99 47.33 -18.20
CA ALA A 333 24.39 47.49 -18.60
C ALA A 333 24.55 48.08 -20.01
N HIS A 334 23.69 47.69 -20.96
CA HIS A 334 23.70 48.27 -22.30
C HIS A 334 23.34 49.77 -22.26
N GLU A 335 22.28 50.12 -21.53
CA GLU A 335 21.82 51.50 -21.37
C GLU A 335 22.83 52.37 -20.60
N LEU A 336 23.66 51.80 -19.72
CA LEU A 336 24.73 52.53 -19.03
C LEU A 336 26.00 52.72 -19.88
N ARG A 337 26.29 51.83 -20.84
CA ARG A 337 27.45 51.98 -21.73
C ARG A 337 27.36 53.24 -22.59
N THR A 338 26.19 53.55 -23.11
CA THR A 338 25.96 54.74 -23.95
C THR A 338 26.28 56.07 -23.24
N PRO A 339 25.72 56.39 -22.06
CA PRO A 339 26.05 57.61 -21.33
C PRO A 339 27.49 57.61 -20.79
N LEU A 340 28.06 56.45 -20.43
CA LEU A 340 29.48 56.35 -20.05
C LEU A 340 30.41 56.69 -21.22
N ALA A 341 30.09 56.21 -22.44
CA ALA A 341 30.81 56.58 -23.65
C ALA A 341 30.68 58.09 -23.94
N GLY A 342 29.49 58.65 -23.78
CA GLY A 342 29.25 60.10 -23.89
C GLY A 342 30.04 60.94 -22.87
N LEU A 343 30.08 60.50 -21.60
CA LEU A 343 30.90 61.11 -20.54
C LEU A 343 32.38 61.07 -20.89
N HIS A 344 32.86 59.94 -21.41
CA HIS A 344 34.26 59.79 -21.80
C HIS A 344 34.62 60.73 -22.96
N LEU A 345 33.76 60.79 -23.99
CA LEU A 345 33.93 61.70 -25.13
C LEU A 345 33.86 63.18 -24.69
N GLY A 346 32.92 63.55 -23.83
CA GLY A 346 32.81 64.91 -23.29
C GLY A 346 34.02 65.33 -22.46
N LEU A 347 34.57 64.43 -21.65
CA LEU A 347 35.82 64.66 -20.92
C LEU A 347 37.02 64.82 -21.86
N GLN A 348 37.13 63.99 -22.90
CA GLN A 348 38.17 64.13 -23.94
C GLN A 348 38.05 65.45 -24.69
N GLN A 349 36.83 65.86 -25.04
CA GLN A 349 36.58 67.13 -25.75
C GLN A 349 36.87 68.33 -24.85
N SER A 350 36.51 68.26 -23.56
CA SER A 350 36.85 69.30 -22.56
C SER A 350 38.36 69.43 -22.38
N ARG A 351 39.11 68.32 -22.31
CA ARG A 351 40.59 68.34 -22.29
C ARG A 351 41.16 69.02 -23.54
N ARG A 352 40.62 68.71 -24.73
CA ARG A 352 41.07 69.31 -26.00
C ARG A 352 40.79 70.82 -26.06
N GLN A 353 39.61 71.27 -25.60
CA GLN A 353 39.22 72.67 -25.60
C GLN A 353 40.01 73.51 -24.59
N LEU A 354 40.16 73.02 -23.35
CA LEU A 354 40.97 73.69 -22.31
C LEU A 354 42.43 73.82 -22.73
N GLY A 355 42.95 72.85 -23.49
CA GLY A 355 44.32 72.89 -23.99
C GLY A 355 44.58 73.67 -25.26
N LYS A 356 43.53 74.18 -25.96
CA LYS A 356 43.68 74.81 -27.29
C LYS A 356 44.54 73.96 -28.25
N GLY A 357 44.44 72.62 -28.16
CA GLY A 357 45.27 71.69 -28.95
C GLY A 357 46.63 71.28 -28.33
N LYS A 358 46.99 71.79 -27.15
CA LYS A 358 48.15 71.32 -26.34
C LYS A 358 47.69 70.43 -25.17
N PRO A 359 48.51 69.52 -24.65
CA PRO A 359 48.16 68.70 -23.49
C PRO A 359 47.85 69.58 -22.27
N VAL A 360 46.68 69.40 -21.66
CA VAL A 360 46.33 70.03 -20.38
C VAL A 360 46.27 68.97 -19.29
N ASP A 361 47.09 69.22 -18.27
CA ASP A 361 47.19 68.42 -17.07
C ASP A 361 46.28 69.04 -15.99
N ASP A 362 44.97 68.76 -16.10
CA ASP A 362 43.96 69.22 -15.14
C ASP A 362 43.63 68.08 -14.15
N PRO A 363 44.01 68.22 -12.86
CA PRO A 363 43.76 67.20 -11.85
C PRO A 363 42.28 66.87 -11.63
N ALA A 364 41.36 67.80 -11.93
CA ALA A 364 39.92 67.58 -11.82
C ALA A 364 39.39 66.74 -12.99
N LEU A 365 39.84 66.98 -14.22
CA LEU A 365 39.51 66.13 -15.38
C LEU A 365 40.07 64.72 -15.22
N ASP A 366 41.28 64.58 -14.67
CA ASP A 366 41.86 63.27 -14.36
C ASP A 366 41.10 62.51 -13.27
N ARG A 367 40.54 63.21 -12.29
CA ARG A 367 39.65 62.58 -11.30
C ARG A 367 38.35 62.11 -11.96
N LEU A 368 37.73 62.94 -12.79
CA LEU A 368 36.49 62.58 -13.50
C LEU A 368 36.68 61.41 -14.48
N GLU A 369 37.77 61.39 -15.23
CA GLU A 369 38.08 60.30 -16.17
C GLU A 369 38.38 58.98 -15.44
N ARG A 370 39.06 59.03 -14.28
CA ARG A 370 39.26 57.86 -13.43
C ARG A 370 37.93 57.35 -12.85
N SER A 371 37.05 58.23 -12.41
CA SER A 371 35.72 57.86 -11.92
C SER A 371 34.85 57.23 -13.00
N ALA A 372 34.83 57.81 -14.21
CA ALA A 372 34.10 57.26 -15.35
C ALA A 372 34.60 55.85 -15.74
N ARG A 373 35.93 55.66 -15.81
CA ARG A 373 36.54 54.33 -16.03
C ARG A 373 36.21 53.33 -14.93
N ARG A 374 36.15 53.79 -13.67
CA ARG A 374 35.78 52.92 -12.54
C ARG A 374 34.33 52.47 -12.63
N ILE A 375 33.41 53.36 -12.99
CA ILE A 375 31.99 53.02 -13.17
C ILE A 375 31.83 52.03 -14.34
N ALA A 376 32.51 52.26 -15.46
CA ALA A 376 32.49 51.34 -16.60
C ALA A 376 32.95 49.92 -16.22
N ARG A 377 34.07 49.80 -15.49
CA ARG A 377 34.55 48.50 -14.99
C ARG A 377 33.56 47.83 -14.05
N LEU A 378 32.95 48.57 -13.13
CA LEU A 378 31.94 48.00 -12.21
C LEU A 378 30.70 47.47 -12.94
N VAL A 379 30.29 48.10 -14.05
CA VAL A 379 29.20 47.61 -14.90
C VAL A 379 29.62 46.32 -15.62
N GLU A 380 30.86 46.24 -16.08
CA GLU A 380 31.44 45.05 -16.71
C GLU A 380 31.55 43.87 -15.72
N ASP A 381 32.09 44.12 -14.53
CA ASP A 381 32.22 43.12 -13.46
C ASP A 381 30.84 42.57 -13.03
N LEU A 382 29.81 43.43 -12.97
CA LEU A 382 28.44 43.02 -12.65
C LEU A 382 27.85 42.11 -13.74
N LEU A 383 28.14 42.39 -15.01
CA LEU A 383 27.73 41.54 -16.12
C LEU A 383 28.45 40.19 -16.12
N ASP A 384 29.75 40.18 -15.84
CA ASP A 384 30.53 38.96 -15.77
C ASP A 384 30.07 38.08 -14.60
N ALA A 385 29.75 38.66 -13.45
CA ALA A 385 29.11 37.94 -12.35
C ALA A 385 27.75 37.32 -12.76
N SER A 386 26.91 38.08 -13.49
CA SER A 386 25.63 37.56 -14.00
C SER A 386 25.77 36.46 -15.07
N ARG A 387 26.87 36.45 -15.83
CA ARG A 387 27.23 35.36 -16.76
C ARG A 387 27.75 34.13 -16.02
N MET A 388 28.52 34.35 -14.94
CA MET A 388 29.07 33.31 -14.08
C MET A 388 27.98 32.51 -13.37
N ASP A 389 26.98 33.18 -12.80
CA ASP A 389 25.82 32.55 -12.13
C ASP A 389 25.03 31.60 -13.05
N ARG A 390 25.17 31.73 -14.37
CA ARG A 390 24.50 30.88 -15.37
C ARG A 390 25.43 29.85 -16.03
N GLY A 391 26.70 29.77 -15.62
CA GLY A 391 27.69 28.89 -16.22
C GLY A 391 28.11 29.28 -17.65
N GLY A 392 27.82 30.51 -18.08
CA GLY A 392 28.06 31.00 -19.45
C GLY A 392 29.44 31.61 -19.69
N LEU A 393 30.37 31.50 -18.74
CA LEU A 393 31.76 31.95 -18.90
C LEU A 393 32.53 30.91 -19.72
N THR A 394 32.65 31.16 -21.02
CA THR A 394 33.52 30.38 -21.90
C THR A 394 34.97 30.81 -21.69
N MET A 395 35.77 29.92 -21.09
CA MET A 395 37.21 30.09 -20.97
C MET A 395 37.88 29.65 -22.27
N GLU A 396 38.69 30.51 -22.87
CA GLU A 396 39.58 30.14 -23.99
C GLU A 396 40.99 29.86 -23.47
N PRO A 397 41.41 28.59 -23.36
CA PRO A 397 42.76 28.27 -22.90
C PRO A 397 43.81 28.64 -23.96
N VAL A 398 44.69 29.58 -23.62
CA VAL A 398 45.82 30.04 -24.45
C VAL A 398 47.14 29.86 -23.69
N ARG A 399 48.23 29.54 -24.43
CA ARG A 399 49.59 29.55 -23.85
C ARG A 399 50.02 30.98 -23.56
N LEU A 400 50.22 31.29 -22.28
CA LEU A 400 50.59 32.61 -21.78
C LEU A 400 51.95 32.54 -21.08
N ASP A 401 52.88 33.45 -21.41
CA ASP A 401 54.11 33.64 -20.64
C ASP A 401 53.79 34.39 -19.33
N LEU A 402 54.01 33.74 -18.19
CA LEU A 402 53.69 34.27 -16.87
C LEU A 402 54.62 35.40 -16.43
N ARG A 403 55.85 35.45 -16.94
CA ARG A 403 56.86 36.45 -16.54
C ARG A 403 56.39 37.88 -16.80
N PRO A 404 55.94 38.25 -18.02
CA PRO A 404 55.43 39.59 -18.29
C PRO A 404 54.10 39.89 -17.55
N LEU A 405 53.26 38.88 -17.31
CA LEU A 405 52.01 39.06 -16.57
C LEU A 405 52.28 39.44 -15.11
N VAL A 406 53.13 38.65 -14.43
CA VAL A 406 53.48 38.87 -13.03
C VAL A 406 54.21 40.21 -12.87
N SER A 407 55.14 40.55 -13.77
CA SER A 407 55.82 41.84 -13.75
C SER A 407 54.84 43.00 -13.82
N ARG A 408 53.84 42.94 -14.72
CA ARG A 408 52.78 43.97 -14.81
C ARG A 408 51.98 44.10 -13.52
N VAL A 409 51.53 42.99 -12.94
CA VAL A 409 50.72 43.00 -11.72
C VAL A 409 51.51 43.58 -10.55
N VAL A 410 52.78 43.19 -10.41
CA VAL A 410 53.68 43.72 -9.37
C VAL A 410 53.89 45.23 -9.55
N ASP A 411 54.13 45.70 -10.78
CA ASP A 411 54.30 47.13 -11.07
C ASP A 411 53.03 47.94 -10.78
N GLU A 412 51.84 47.40 -11.09
CA GLU A 412 50.56 48.04 -10.79
C GLU A 412 50.31 48.13 -9.28
N GLN A 413 50.59 47.07 -8.52
CA GLN A 413 50.43 47.07 -7.06
C GLN A 413 51.46 47.99 -6.38
N ALA A 414 52.70 48.02 -6.86
CA ALA A 414 53.72 48.95 -6.37
C ALA A 414 53.33 50.42 -6.58
N LYS A 415 52.70 50.75 -7.72
CA LYS A 415 52.15 52.09 -7.99
C LYS A 415 50.92 52.44 -7.15
N ALA A 416 50.11 51.46 -6.76
CA ALA A 416 48.96 51.67 -5.88
C ALA A 416 49.39 51.84 -4.42
N ALA A 417 50.38 51.06 -3.97
CA ALA A 417 50.94 51.12 -2.62
C ALA A 417 51.68 52.43 -2.34
N SER A 418 52.35 53.01 -3.35
CA SER A 418 53.02 54.31 -3.24
C SER A 418 52.07 55.52 -3.26
N ARG A 419 50.76 55.32 -3.42
CA ARG A 419 49.72 56.37 -3.40
C ARG A 419 48.86 56.39 -2.13
N ARG A 420 49.08 55.47 -1.19
CA ARG A 420 48.55 55.52 0.19
C ARG A 420 49.61 56.15 1.08
#